data_AF-A0A377UW49-F1
#
_entry.id   AF-A0A377UW49-F1
#
_cell.length_a   1.000
_cell.length_b   1.000
_cell.length_c   1.000
_cell.angle_alpha   90.00
_cell.angle_beta   90.00
_cell.angle_gamma   90.00
#
_symmetry.space_group_name_H-M   'P 1'
#
loop_
_entity.id
_entity.type
_entity.pdbx_description
1 polymer ?
#
loop_
_entity_poly.entity_id
_entity_poly.type
_entity_poly.pdbx_seq_one_letter_code
_entity_poly.pdbx_strand_id
1 'polypeptide(L)'
;MAQLFRHGYARGTIALWLTYFMGLFVIYLLNGWLPTILRSGGLSLQQAAMMTGLFQLGGPLGGILVGMLMDRASAKAVIAATYFLGCLCLLSQGVMDFGSAALSVLIFISGMCINGAQNGLQAYSPAYYQTEIRATGVSWMHGIGRTGAILSSTLGGMLMLAVPGHSSIFLVLALPACLAGICILLHRMNHAKPRLTEAELDALSSPLEHR
;
A
#
# COMPACT_ATOMS: atom_id res chain seq x y z
N MET A 1 -22.77 -3.69 5.04
CA MET A 1 -22.31 -2.91 3.86
C MET A 1 -22.85 -1.49 3.86
N ALA A 2 -24.16 -1.26 4.00
CA ALA A 2 -24.75 0.08 4.02
C ALA A 2 -24.19 1.01 5.12
N GLN A 3 -23.81 0.49 6.29
CA GLN A 3 -23.17 1.26 7.36
C GLN A 3 -21.77 1.81 7.00
N LEU A 4 -21.06 1.21 6.02
CA LEU A 4 -19.73 1.68 5.58
C LEU A 4 -19.82 2.97 4.74
N PHE A 5 -20.97 3.16 4.08
CA PHE A 5 -21.27 4.32 3.23
C PHE A 5 -22.15 5.37 3.93
N ARG A 6 -22.68 5.06 5.11
CA ARG A 6 -23.49 5.97 5.93
C ARG A 6 -22.58 6.64 6.98
N HIS A 7 -22.79 7.94 7.25
CA HIS A 7 -22.04 8.76 8.23
C HIS A 7 -20.66 9.30 7.82
N GLY A 8 -20.38 9.48 6.52
CA GLY A 8 -19.19 10.22 6.07
C GLY A 8 -17.87 9.43 6.08
N TYR A 9 -17.91 8.11 6.30
CA TYR A 9 -16.75 7.22 6.22
C TYR A 9 -16.36 6.82 4.80
N ALA A 10 -17.29 6.93 3.83
CA ALA A 10 -17.12 6.45 2.45
C ALA A 10 -15.82 6.94 1.77
N ARG A 11 -15.48 8.23 1.93
CA ARG A 11 -14.29 8.84 1.30
C ARG A 11 -12.99 8.25 1.84
N GLY A 12 -12.88 8.09 3.17
CA GLY A 12 -11.68 7.52 3.79
C GLY A 12 -11.54 6.03 3.48
N THR A 13 -12.66 5.29 3.49
CA THR A 13 -12.71 3.87 3.12
C THR A 13 -12.26 3.63 1.68
N ILE A 14 -12.79 4.40 0.71
CA ILE A 14 -12.42 4.28 -0.71
C ILE A 14 -10.95 4.63 -0.92
N ALA A 15 -10.45 5.71 -0.31
CA ALA A 15 -9.04 6.08 -0.41
C ALA A 15 -8.12 4.94 0.10
N LEU A 16 -8.49 4.33 1.23
CA LEU A 16 -7.74 3.23 1.83
C LEU A 16 -7.79 1.95 0.97
N TRP A 17 -8.95 1.63 0.39
CA TRP A 17 -9.10 0.52 -0.55
C TRP A 17 -8.31 0.74 -1.83
N LEU A 18 -8.30 1.95 -2.38
CA LEU A 18 -7.52 2.30 -3.57
C LEU A 18 -6.02 2.24 -3.30
N THR A 19 -5.54 2.78 -2.17
CA THR A 19 -4.13 2.64 -1.78
C THR A 19 -3.74 1.16 -1.67
N TYR A 20 -4.58 0.35 -1.02
CA TYR A 20 -4.34 -1.08 -0.85
C TYR A 20 -4.31 -1.83 -2.18
N PHE A 21 -5.24 -1.51 -3.08
CA PHE A 21 -5.30 -2.05 -4.43
C PHE A 21 -4.04 -1.72 -5.23
N MET A 22 -3.61 -0.45 -5.23
CA MET A 22 -2.43 -0.01 -5.99
C MET A 22 -1.14 -0.63 -5.44
N GLY A 23 -1.00 -0.73 -4.12
CA GLY A 23 0.14 -1.39 -3.49
C GLY A 23 0.22 -2.87 -3.85
N LEU A 24 -0.89 -3.62 -3.74
CA LEU A 24 -0.93 -5.02 -4.16
C LEU A 24 -0.71 -5.19 -5.66
N PHE A 25 -1.28 -4.33 -6.49
CA PHE A 25 -1.07 -4.37 -7.93
C PHE A 25 0.45 -4.34 -8.26
N VAL A 26 1.20 -3.41 -7.66
CA VAL A 26 2.65 -3.29 -7.86
C VAL A 26 3.38 -4.52 -7.31
N ILE A 27 3.05 -4.98 -6.10
CA ILE A 27 3.71 -6.14 -5.48
C ILE A 27 3.51 -7.39 -6.32
N TYR A 28 2.28 -7.69 -6.74
CA TYR A 28 1.98 -8.88 -7.52
C TYR A 28 2.55 -8.82 -8.93
N LEU A 29 2.56 -7.63 -9.57
CA LEU A 29 3.19 -7.48 -10.87
C LEU A 29 4.69 -7.76 -10.78
N LEU A 30 5.37 -7.15 -9.80
CA LEU A 30 6.79 -7.41 -9.56
C LEU A 30 7.05 -8.86 -9.16
N ASN A 31 6.22 -9.46 -8.31
CA ASN A 31 6.41 -10.84 -7.91
C ASN A 31 6.32 -11.82 -9.10
N GLY A 32 5.39 -11.59 -10.02
CA GLY A 32 5.22 -12.45 -11.19
C GLY A 32 6.19 -12.14 -12.34
N TRP A 33 6.53 -10.87 -12.56
CA TRP A 33 7.21 -10.42 -13.77
C TRP A 33 8.62 -9.88 -13.55
N LEU A 34 9.03 -9.55 -12.31
CA LEU A 34 10.38 -9.02 -12.03
C LEU A 34 11.50 -9.94 -12.55
N PRO A 35 11.47 -11.28 -12.38
CA PRO A 35 12.51 -12.14 -12.95
C PRO A 35 12.61 -12.01 -14.47
N THR A 36 11.46 -11.97 -15.14
CA THR A 36 11.36 -11.87 -16.60
C THR A 36 11.82 -10.50 -17.10
N ILE A 37 11.44 -9.42 -16.39
CA ILE A 37 11.86 -8.04 -16.67
C ILE A 37 13.39 -7.94 -16.58
N LEU A 38 13.98 -8.45 -15.50
CA LEU A 38 15.44 -8.43 -15.30
C LEU A 38 16.17 -9.25 -16.36
N ARG A 39 15.65 -10.43 -16.71
CA ARG A 39 16.21 -11.27 -17.76
C ARG A 39 16.12 -10.60 -19.14
N SER A 40 15.04 -9.87 -19.42
CA SER A 40 14.88 -9.11 -20.67
C SER A 40 15.90 -7.97 -20.80
N GLY A 41 16.44 -7.48 -19.67
CA GLY A 41 17.57 -6.55 -19.63
C GLY A 41 18.96 -7.18 -19.72
N GLY A 42 19.05 -8.46 -20.07
CA GLY A 42 20.33 -9.14 -20.28
C GLY A 42 20.97 -9.72 -19.01
N LEU A 43 20.30 -9.67 -17.86
CA LEU A 43 20.77 -10.33 -16.65
C LEU A 43 20.62 -11.86 -16.75
N SER A 44 21.55 -12.58 -16.13
CA SER A 44 21.47 -14.03 -16.01
C SER A 44 20.25 -14.45 -15.17
N LEU A 45 19.76 -15.68 -15.38
CA LEU A 45 18.67 -16.25 -14.60
C LEU A 45 18.99 -16.26 -13.09
N GLN A 46 20.25 -16.55 -12.74
CA GLN A 46 20.70 -16.57 -11.35
C GLN A 46 20.61 -15.17 -10.71
N GLN A 47 21.06 -14.13 -11.41
CA GLN A 47 20.98 -12.75 -10.92
C GLN A 47 19.52 -12.29 -10.78
N ALA A 48 18.68 -12.58 -11.77
CA ALA A 48 17.26 -12.22 -11.72
C ALA A 48 16.52 -12.92 -10.56
N ALA A 49 16.81 -14.20 -10.32
CA ALA A 49 16.26 -14.94 -9.18
C ALA A 49 16.74 -14.39 -7.84
N MET A 50 18.04 -14.10 -7.71
CA MET A 50 18.61 -13.49 -6.50
C MET A 50 18.00 -12.12 -6.21
N MET A 51 17.90 -11.24 -7.21
CA MET A 51 17.28 -9.91 -7.08
C MET A 51 15.80 -10.01 -6.69
N THR A 52 15.06 -10.95 -7.26
CA THR A 52 13.66 -11.19 -6.88
C THR A 52 13.55 -11.70 -5.44
N GLY A 53 14.48 -12.56 -5.01
CA GLY A 53 14.61 -12.96 -3.61
C GLY A 53 14.88 -11.78 -2.68
N LEU A 54 15.80 -10.88 -3.06
CA LEU A 54 16.08 -9.65 -2.31
C LEU A 54 14.86 -8.75 -2.20
N PHE A 55 14.07 -8.60 -3.27
CA PHE A 55 12.81 -7.85 -3.23
C PHE A 55 11.86 -8.39 -2.15
N GLN A 56 11.71 -9.71 -2.08
CA GLN A 56 10.85 -10.38 -1.07
C GLN A 56 11.44 -10.28 0.34
N LEU A 57 12.76 -10.39 0.50
CA LEU A 57 13.45 -10.23 1.78
C LEU A 57 13.37 -8.79 2.31
N GLY A 58 13.28 -7.80 1.42
CA GLY A 58 13.02 -6.42 1.80
C GLY A 58 11.68 -6.26 2.52
N GLY A 59 10.66 -7.05 2.17
CA GLY A 59 9.31 -6.86 2.73
C GLY A 59 9.18 -7.01 4.25
N PRO A 60 9.69 -8.09 4.86
CA PRO A 60 9.70 -8.22 6.33
C PRO A 60 10.47 -7.09 7.02
N LEU A 61 11.66 -6.75 6.51
CA LEU A 61 12.50 -5.69 7.10
C LEU A 61 11.85 -4.31 6.98
N GLY A 62 11.31 -4.00 5.80
CA GLY A 62 10.53 -2.79 5.57
C GLY A 62 9.27 -2.74 6.42
N GLY A 63 8.59 -3.87 6.64
CA GLY A 63 7.42 -3.97 7.51
C GLY A 63 7.74 -3.65 8.97
N ILE A 64 8.86 -4.16 9.50
CA ILE A 64 9.34 -3.85 10.85
C ILE A 64 9.68 -2.36 10.96
N LEU A 65 10.46 -1.83 10.01
CA LEU A 65 10.85 -0.42 10.00
C LEU A 65 9.63 0.51 9.92
N VAL A 66 8.70 0.22 9.01
CA VAL A 66 7.45 1.00 8.85
C VAL A 66 6.61 0.90 10.11
N GLY A 67 6.44 -0.28 10.70
CA GLY A 67 5.71 -0.47 11.96
C GLY A 67 6.30 0.37 13.10
N MET A 68 7.62 0.27 13.32
CA MET A 68 8.31 1.06 14.35
C MET A 68 8.19 2.58 14.11
N LEU A 69 8.22 3.00 12.85
CA LEU A 69 8.09 4.42 12.50
C LEU A 69 6.63 4.90 12.64
N MET A 70 5.65 4.03 12.37
CA MET A 70 4.23 4.28 12.61
C MET A 70 3.89 4.40 14.09
N ASP A 71 4.63 3.76 14.98
CA ASP A 71 4.44 3.90 16.43
C ASP A 71 4.97 5.24 16.95
N ARG A 72 5.98 5.82 16.30
CA ARG A 72 6.64 7.08 16.72
C ARG A 72 6.11 8.32 16.00
N ALA A 73 5.61 8.18 14.79
CA ALA A 73 5.13 9.27 13.93
C ALA A 73 3.71 8.99 13.43
N SER A 74 3.08 9.95 12.76
CA SER A 74 1.74 9.72 12.21
C SER A 74 1.76 8.60 11.16
N ALA A 75 1.03 7.51 11.42
CA ALA A 75 0.99 6.33 10.56
C ALA A 75 0.76 6.64 9.07
N LYS A 76 -0.13 7.59 8.76
CA LYS A 76 -0.42 8.01 7.39
C LYS A 76 0.79 8.63 6.69
N ALA A 77 1.53 9.51 7.36
CA ALA A 77 2.68 10.18 6.77
C ALA A 77 3.81 9.19 6.54
N VAL A 78 3.98 8.21 7.44
CA VAL A 78 4.97 7.13 7.28
C VAL A 78 4.66 6.26 6.07
N ILE A 79 3.40 5.81 5.93
CA ILE A 79 2.96 5.00 4.79
C ILE A 79 3.07 5.80 3.48
N ALA A 80 2.67 7.08 3.49
CA ALA A 80 2.83 7.96 2.34
C ALA A 80 4.30 8.11 1.93
N ALA A 81 5.18 8.46 2.88
CA ALA A 81 6.60 8.66 2.64
C ALA A 81 7.27 7.39 2.10
N THR A 82 6.90 6.21 2.61
CA THR A 82 7.42 4.94 2.10
C THR A 82 6.91 4.59 0.70
N TYR A 83 5.64 4.86 0.36
CA TYR A 83 5.18 4.74 -1.02
C TYR A 83 5.88 5.72 -1.98
N PHE A 84 6.11 6.96 -1.56
CA PHE A 84 6.86 7.93 -2.35
C PHE A 84 8.33 7.52 -2.52
N LEU A 85 8.96 6.99 -1.47
CA LEU A 85 10.33 6.47 -1.56
C LEU A 85 10.39 5.25 -2.49
N GLY A 86 9.40 4.36 -2.43
CA GLY A 86 9.27 3.24 -3.37
C GLY A 86 9.07 3.72 -4.81
N CYS A 87 8.25 4.75 -5.03
CA CYS A 87 8.07 5.38 -6.33
C CYS A 87 9.39 5.96 -6.87
N LEU A 88 10.15 6.68 -6.04
CA LEU A 88 11.48 7.20 -6.40
C LEU A 88 12.45 6.09 -6.78
N CYS A 89 12.43 4.96 -6.07
CA CYS A 89 13.27 3.80 -6.39
C CYS A 89 12.85 3.12 -7.71
N LEU A 90 11.55 3.02 -7.97
CA LEU A 90 11.04 2.52 -9.26
C LEU A 90 11.39 3.46 -10.42
N LEU A 91 11.27 4.77 -10.22
CA LEU A 91 11.67 5.77 -11.21
C LEU A 91 13.18 5.72 -11.48
N SER A 92 14.01 5.61 -10.44
CA SER A 92 15.45 5.51 -10.64
C SER A 92 15.81 4.26 -11.43
N GLN A 93 15.22 3.10 -11.12
CA GLN A 93 15.40 1.86 -11.89
C GLN A 93 14.89 1.97 -13.34
N GLY A 94 13.94 2.86 -13.62
CA GLY A 94 13.38 3.07 -14.95
C GLY A 94 14.09 4.11 -15.81
N VAL A 95 14.85 5.03 -15.21
CA VAL A 95 15.58 6.10 -15.93
C VAL A 95 17.07 5.83 -15.99
N MET A 96 17.65 5.20 -14.97
CA MET A 96 19.09 5.04 -14.83
C MET A 96 19.51 3.58 -15.07
N ASP A 97 20.52 3.40 -15.92
CA ASP A 97 21.18 2.11 -16.10
C ASP A 97 22.18 1.86 -14.97
N PHE A 98 21.74 1.09 -13.98
CA PHE A 98 22.58 0.68 -12.85
C PHE A 98 23.33 -0.63 -13.16
N GLY A 99 24.58 -0.71 -12.71
CA GLY A 99 25.29 -1.99 -12.67
C GLY A 99 24.58 -3.02 -11.78
N SER A 100 24.83 -4.31 -12.01
CA SER A 100 24.12 -5.42 -11.34
C SER A 100 24.12 -5.32 -9.80
N ALA A 101 25.21 -4.84 -9.19
CA ALA A 101 25.29 -4.66 -7.74
C ALA A 101 24.39 -3.52 -7.23
N ALA A 102 24.43 -2.35 -7.87
CA ALA A 102 23.60 -1.20 -7.51
C ALA A 102 22.11 -1.48 -7.74
N LEU A 103 21.77 -2.18 -8.82
CA LEU A 103 20.41 -2.60 -9.11
C LEU A 103 19.85 -3.56 -8.03
N SER A 104 20.69 -4.46 -7.52
CA SER A 104 20.29 -5.40 -6.45
C SER A 104 19.93 -4.67 -5.16
N VAL A 105 20.73 -3.65 -4.79
CA VAL A 105 20.47 -2.80 -3.63
C VAL A 105 19.19 -1.98 -3.83
N LEU A 106 18.98 -1.40 -5.01
CA LEU A 106 17.76 -0.67 -5.31
C LEU A 106 16.52 -1.56 -5.26
N ILE A 107 16.57 -2.76 -5.83
CA ILE A 107 15.45 -3.71 -5.78
C ILE A 107 15.13 -4.10 -4.34
N PHE A 108 16.16 -4.30 -3.51
CA PHE A 108 15.99 -4.55 -2.09
C PHE A 108 15.30 -3.37 -1.39
N ILE A 109 15.74 -2.14 -1.64
CA ILE A 109 15.12 -0.92 -1.07
C ILE A 109 13.69 -0.73 -1.58
N SER A 110 13.42 -0.93 -2.88
CA SER A 110 12.08 -0.94 -3.47
C SER A 110 11.19 -1.97 -2.78
N GLY A 111 11.71 -3.17 -2.55
CA GLY A 111 11.04 -4.24 -1.81
C GLY A 111 10.69 -3.83 -0.38
N MET A 112 11.64 -3.25 0.35
CA MET A 112 11.41 -2.70 1.69
C MET A 112 10.34 -1.62 1.69
N CYS A 113 10.38 -0.69 0.74
CA CYS A 113 9.43 0.42 0.69
C CYS A 113 8.02 -0.05 0.35
N ILE A 114 7.85 -0.80 -0.73
CA ILE A 114 6.54 -1.16 -1.27
C ILE A 114 5.86 -2.20 -0.37
N ASN A 115 6.55 -3.30 -0.04
CA ASN A 115 5.99 -4.32 0.86
C ASN A 115 5.88 -3.81 2.29
N GLY A 116 6.82 -2.97 2.75
CA GLY A 116 6.75 -2.34 4.06
C GLY A 116 5.55 -1.41 4.20
N ALA A 117 5.30 -0.55 3.21
CA ALA A 117 4.13 0.31 3.17
C ALA A 117 2.82 -0.50 3.13
N GLN A 118 2.81 -1.62 2.39
CA GLN A 118 1.67 -2.54 2.35
C GLN A 118 1.39 -3.18 3.72
N ASN A 119 2.44 -3.63 4.42
CA ASN A 119 2.32 -4.19 5.76
C ASN A 119 1.84 -3.13 6.77
N GLY A 120 2.38 -1.92 6.68
CA GLY A 120 1.93 -0.77 7.48
C GLY A 120 0.47 -0.42 7.22
N LEU A 121 0.02 -0.45 5.96
CA LEU A 121 -1.37 -0.20 5.60
C LEU A 121 -2.32 -1.27 6.15
N GLN A 122 -1.90 -2.54 6.15
CA GLN A 122 -2.64 -3.63 6.78
C GLN A 122 -2.77 -3.44 8.29
N ALA A 123 -1.71 -2.99 8.96
CA ALA A 123 -1.73 -2.68 10.39
C ALA A 123 -2.56 -1.42 10.71
N TYR A 124 -2.56 -0.42 9.81
CA TYR A 124 -3.32 0.82 9.96
C TYR A 124 -4.82 0.64 9.71
N SER A 125 -5.20 -0.21 8.76
CA SER A 125 -6.60 -0.40 8.34
C SER A 125 -7.60 -0.70 9.47
N PRO A 126 -7.32 -1.55 10.47
CA PRO A 126 -8.28 -1.89 11.52
C PRO A 126 -8.42 -0.75 12.53
N ALA A 127 -7.37 0.06 12.73
CA ALA A 127 -7.40 1.22 13.63
C ALA A 127 -8.31 2.35 13.09
N TYR A 128 -8.54 2.40 11.77
CA TYR A 128 -9.45 3.36 11.14
C TYR A 128 -10.94 3.02 11.36
N TYR A 129 -11.28 1.73 11.38
CA TYR A 129 -12.68 1.29 11.48
C TYR A 129 -13.13 1.11 12.95
N GLN A 130 -14.34 1.60 13.26
CA GLN A 130 -15.03 1.28 14.52
C GLN A 130 -15.23 -0.24 14.65
N THR A 131 -15.25 -0.73 15.88
CA THR A 131 -15.30 -2.17 16.21
C THR A 131 -16.40 -2.92 15.44
N GLU A 132 -17.58 -2.31 15.30
CA GLU A 132 -18.73 -2.89 14.59
C GLU A 132 -18.50 -3.09 13.07
N ILE A 133 -17.78 -2.17 12.43
CA ILE A 133 -17.59 -2.17 10.97
C ILE A 133 -16.20 -2.65 10.54
N ARG A 134 -15.29 -2.88 11.49
CA ARG A 134 -13.88 -3.25 11.26
C ARG A 134 -13.72 -4.53 10.44
N ALA A 135 -14.37 -5.62 10.86
CA ALA A 135 -14.28 -6.89 10.15
C ALA A 135 -14.77 -6.78 8.70
N THR A 136 -15.88 -6.05 8.48
CA THR A 136 -16.44 -5.84 7.13
C THR A 136 -15.52 -4.96 6.28
N GLY A 137 -15.05 -3.83 6.80
CA GLY A 137 -14.20 -2.89 6.05
C GLY A 137 -12.84 -3.48 5.65
N VAL A 138 -12.21 -4.23 6.55
CA VAL A 138 -10.93 -4.91 6.29
C VAL A 138 -11.12 -6.07 5.30
N SER A 139 -12.20 -6.84 5.42
CA SER A 139 -12.46 -7.96 4.49
C SER A 139 -12.71 -7.46 3.06
N TRP A 140 -13.49 -6.39 2.90
CA TRP A 140 -13.71 -5.77 1.59
C TRP A 140 -12.43 -5.17 1.00
N MET A 141 -11.60 -4.52 1.83
CA MET A 141 -10.29 -4.04 1.42
C MET A 141 -9.44 -5.18 0.83
N HIS A 142 -9.35 -6.31 1.53
CA HIS A 142 -8.61 -7.48 1.05
C HIS A 142 -9.23 -8.07 -0.22
N GLY A 143 -10.56 -8.16 -0.30
CA GLY A 143 -11.27 -8.64 -1.49
C GLY A 143 -10.97 -7.81 -2.73
N ILE A 144 -11.05 -6.48 -2.62
CA ILE A 144 -10.69 -5.56 -3.71
C ILE A 144 -9.20 -5.67 -4.03
N GLY A 145 -8.34 -5.77 -3.01
CA GLY A 145 -6.92 -5.98 -3.22
C GLY A 145 -6.58 -7.23 -4.05
N ARG A 146 -7.33 -8.33 -3.89
CA ARG A 146 -7.17 -9.54 -4.70
C ARG A 146 -7.54 -9.33 -6.16
N THR A 147 -8.51 -8.46 -6.47
CA THR A 147 -8.80 -8.11 -7.87
C THR A 147 -7.61 -7.40 -8.52
N GLY A 148 -6.87 -6.59 -7.75
CA GLY A 148 -5.62 -5.97 -8.21
C GLY A 148 -4.53 -6.99 -8.54
N ALA A 149 -4.44 -8.08 -7.78
CA ALA A 149 -3.52 -9.19 -8.06
C ALA A 149 -3.85 -9.94 -9.37
N ILE A 150 -5.14 -10.10 -9.69
CA ILE A 150 -5.56 -10.73 -10.95
C ILE A 150 -5.29 -9.80 -12.13
N LEU A 151 -5.61 -8.52 -11.97
CA LEU A 151 -5.37 -7.49 -12.99
C LEU A 151 -3.88 -7.30 -13.26
N SER A 152 -3.02 -7.39 -12.24
CA SER A 152 -1.57 -7.22 -12.41
C SER A 152 -0.93 -8.33 -13.25
N SER A 153 -1.39 -9.57 -13.14
CA SER A 153 -0.91 -10.65 -14.02
C SER A 153 -1.28 -10.40 -15.49
N THR A 154 -2.51 -9.97 -15.74
CA THR A 154 -3.00 -9.69 -17.11
C THR A 154 -2.29 -8.47 -17.70
N LEU A 155 -2.23 -7.36 -16.95
CA LEU A 155 -1.55 -6.13 -17.39
C LEU A 155 -0.05 -6.34 -17.52
N GLY A 156 0.59 -7.11 -16.64
CA GLY A 156 2.03 -7.39 -16.72
C GLY A 156 2.40 -8.09 -18.03
N GLY A 157 1.60 -9.08 -18.46
CA GLY A 157 1.79 -9.74 -19.74
C GLY A 157 1.58 -8.80 -20.94
N MET A 158 0.54 -7.96 -20.89
CA MET A 158 0.30 -6.94 -21.92
C MET A 158 1.42 -5.90 -21.97
N LEU A 159 1.93 -5.45 -20.83
CA LEU A 159 3.02 -4.49 -20.73
C LEU A 159 4.33 -5.05 -21.30
N MET A 160 4.61 -6.33 -21.07
CA MET A 160 5.77 -7.00 -21.66
C MET A 160 5.70 -7.10 -23.19
N LEU A 161 4.48 -7.16 -23.76
CA LEU A 161 4.28 -7.21 -25.22
C LEU A 161 4.23 -5.82 -25.86
N ALA A 162 3.62 -4.85 -25.18
CA ALA A 162 3.36 -3.52 -25.72
C ALA A 162 4.53 -2.55 -25.54
N VAL A 163 5.37 -2.76 -24.53
CA VAL A 163 6.44 -1.81 -24.17
C VAL A 163 7.80 -2.50 -24.28
N PRO A 164 8.51 -2.33 -25.41
CA PRO A 164 9.86 -2.86 -25.58
C PRO A 164 10.84 -2.09 -24.69
N GLY A 165 11.25 -2.69 -23.58
CA GLY A 165 12.25 -2.14 -22.66
C GLY A 165 12.01 -2.54 -21.21
N HIS A 166 13.05 -3.08 -20.54
CA HIS A 166 12.98 -3.41 -19.12
C HIS A 166 12.75 -2.17 -18.25
N SER A 167 13.33 -1.03 -18.61
CA SER A 167 13.28 0.21 -17.84
C SER A 167 11.89 0.86 -17.86
N SER A 168 11.14 0.72 -18.96
CA SER A 168 9.81 1.30 -19.09
C SER A 168 8.75 0.64 -18.20
N ILE A 169 8.90 -0.63 -17.85
CA ILE A 169 7.95 -1.30 -16.94
C ILE A 169 8.07 -0.72 -15.52
N PHE A 170 9.29 -0.41 -15.06
CA PHE A 170 9.51 0.25 -13.77
C PHE A 170 8.90 1.67 -13.75
N LEU A 171 8.98 2.41 -14.85
CA LEU A 171 8.31 3.72 -14.98
C LEU A 171 6.79 3.61 -14.89
N VAL A 172 6.20 2.61 -15.55
CA VAL A 172 4.75 2.37 -15.47
C VAL A 172 4.33 2.01 -14.04
N LEU A 173 5.16 1.26 -13.30
CA LEU A 173 4.89 0.91 -11.90
C LEU A 173 5.08 2.07 -10.91
N ALA A 174 5.87 3.09 -11.26
CA ALA A 174 5.98 4.28 -10.44
C ALA A 174 4.66 5.06 -10.34
N LEU A 175 3.83 5.05 -11.39
CA LEU A 175 2.51 5.71 -11.40
C LEU A 175 1.56 5.20 -10.30
N PRO A 176 1.23 3.89 -10.20
CA PRO A 176 0.38 3.37 -9.15
C PRO A 176 1.02 3.52 -7.75
N ALA A 177 2.36 3.45 -7.63
CA ALA A 177 3.04 3.70 -6.36
C ALA A 177 2.87 5.16 -5.90
N CYS A 178 3.01 6.13 -6.81
CA CYS A 178 2.76 7.55 -6.53
C CYS A 178 1.29 7.79 -6.17
N LEU A 179 0.36 7.19 -6.92
CA LEU A 179 -1.06 7.31 -6.67
C LEU A 179 -1.44 6.73 -5.30
N ALA A 180 -0.84 5.60 -4.89
CA ALA A 180 -1.02 5.04 -3.56
C ALA A 180 -0.61 6.04 -2.45
N GLY A 181 0.55 6.68 -2.62
CA GLY A 181 1.05 7.73 -1.72
C GLY A 181 0.13 8.96 -1.64
N ILE A 182 -0.40 9.41 -2.78
CA ILE A 182 -1.35 10.52 -2.83
C ILE A 182 -2.69 10.13 -2.16
N CYS A 183 -3.22 8.94 -2.46
CA CYS A 183 -4.48 8.46 -1.89
C CYS A 183 -4.42 8.36 -0.36
N ILE A 184 -3.30 7.91 0.21
CA ILE A 184 -3.15 7.82 1.67
C ILE A 184 -2.94 9.19 2.33
N LEU A 185 -2.34 10.16 1.63
CA LEU A 185 -2.28 11.56 2.11
C LEU A 185 -3.66 12.23 2.10
N LEU A 186 -4.45 11.97 1.05
CA LEU A 186 -5.83 12.47 0.93
C LEU A 186 -6.78 11.79 1.93
N HIS A 187 -6.38 10.68 2.55
CA HIS A 187 -7.14 9.98 3.57
C HIS A 187 -7.30 10.84 4.83
N ARG A 188 -8.42 11.57 4.91
CA ARG A 188 -8.85 12.28 6.11
C ARG A 188 -9.47 11.30 7.11
N MET A 189 -8.99 11.35 8.35
CA MET A 189 -9.65 10.67 9.45
C MET A 189 -10.87 11.50 9.82
N ASN A 190 -12.06 11.01 9.48
CA ASN A 190 -13.26 11.53 10.11
C ASN A 190 -13.36 10.89 11.48
N HIS A 191 -13.01 11.66 12.52
CA HIS A 191 -13.41 11.34 13.88
C HIS A 191 -14.93 11.49 13.95
N ALA A 192 -15.70 10.42 13.73
CA ALA A 192 -17.08 10.44 14.18
C ALA A 192 -17.00 10.58 15.70
N LYS A 193 -17.67 11.62 16.22
CA LYS A 193 -17.83 11.82 17.66
C LYS A 193 -18.29 10.50 18.29
N PRO A 194 -17.73 10.09 19.44
CA PRO A 194 -18.28 8.97 20.19
C PRO A 194 -19.78 9.22 20.35
N ARG A 195 -20.62 8.25 19.96
CA ARG A 195 -22.01 8.31 20.39
C ARG A 195 -21.94 8.23 21.90
N LEU A 196 -22.32 9.32 22.58
CA LEU A 196 -22.61 9.27 23.99
C LEU A 196 -23.57 8.10 24.18
N THR A 197 -23.19 7.17 25.04
CA THR A 197 -24.00 6.01 25.40
C THR A 197 -25.36 6.54 25.90
N GLU A 198 -26.48 5.81 25.73
CA GLU A 198 -27.78 6.25 26.28
C GLU A 198 -27.66 6.60 27.78
N ALA A 199 -26.78 5.89 28.51
CA ALA A 199 -26.42 6.20 29.90
C ALA A 199 -25.76 7.57 30.10
N GLU A 200 -24.96 8.07 29.15
CA GLU A 200 -24.34 9.39 29.21
C GLU A 200 -25.32 10.50 28.79
N LEU A 201 -26.25 10.19 27.86
CA LEU A 201 -27.37 11.07 27.50
C LEU A 201 -28.36 11.22 28.66
N ASP A 202 -28.69 10.14 29.35
CA ASP A 202 -29.53 10.14 30.55
C ASP A 202 -28.86 10.92 31.68
N ALA A 203 -27.56 10.69 31.92
CA ALA A 203 -26.79 11.44 32.92
C ALA A 203 -26.76 12.96 32.64
N LEU A 204 -26.68 13.36 31.37
CA LEU A 204 -26.71 14.76 30.93
C LEU A 204 -28.11 15.39 30.96
N SER A 205 -29.18 14.59 30.90
CA SER A 205 -30.57 15.07 31.08
C SER A 205 -31.00 15.21 32.55
N SER A 206 -30.29 14.56 33.48
CA SER A 206 -30.57 14.60 34.93
C SER A 206 -30.22 15.89 35.73
N PRO A 207 -29.62 17.00 35.23
CA PRO A 207 -29.17 18.07 36.15
C PRO A 207 -30.20 19.08 36.70
N LEU A 208 -31.52 18.99 36.51
CA LEU A 208 -32.42 20.11 36.88
C LEU A 208 -33.72 19.83 37.67
N GLU A 209 -34.04 18.59 38.08
CA GLU A 209 -35.31 18.33 38.80
C GLU A 209 -35.24 18.36 40.34
N HIS A 210 -34.06 18.62 40.93
CA HIS A 210 -33.91 18.71 42.38
C HIS A 210 -33.12 19.95 42.83
N ARG A 211 -33.68 21.14 42.62
CA ARG A 211 -33.38 22.33 43.44
C ARG A 211 -34.63 23.16 43.68
#